data_AF-A1S4R9-F1
#
_entry.id   AF-A1S4R9-F1
#
_cell.length_a   1.000
_cell.length_b   1.000
_cell.length_c   1.000
_cell.angle_alpha   90.00
_cell.angle_beta   90.00
_cell.angle_gamma   90.00
#
_symmetry.space_group_name_H-M   'P 1'
#
loop_
_entity.id
_entity.type
_entity.pdbx_description
1 polymer ?
#
loop_
_entity_poly.entity_id
_entity_poly.type
_entity_poly.pdbx_seq_one_letter_code
_entity_poly.pdbx_strand_id
1 'polypeptide(L)'
;MSEFLEILTHGRRLKAAVKDLSLDELRDLGAKLEKIIVEREAEAEEELKANAERIAKIEEIRKQMAEIGLSVEDLGVTAAKPAAKKRAPRPPKYKIVVDGEEITWTGQGRMPTVFKNAVEGGASMDDFLI
;
A
#
# COMPACT_ATOMS: atom_id res chain seq x y z
N MET A 1 -1.19 -23.01 -4.44
CA MET A 1 -2.46 -22.27 -4.64
C MET A 1 -2.52 -21.57 -6.01
N SER A 2 -1.40 -21.14 -6.60
CA SER A 2 -1.37 -20.51 -7.93
C SER A 2 -1.58 -21.46 -9.10
N GLU A 3 -0.97 -22.66 -9.09
CA GLU A 3 -1.00 -23.59 -10.23
C GLU A 3 -2.43 -24.05 -10.61
N PHE A 4 -3.27 -24.34 -9.61
CA PHE A 4 -4.67 -24.69 -9.83
C PHE A 4 -5.46 -23.57 -10.49
N LEU A 5 -5.27 -22.32 -10.05
CA LEU A 5 -5.93 -21.16 -10.64
C LEU A 5 -5.40 -20.86 -12.04
N GLU A 6 -4.11 -21.06 -12.28
CA GLU A 6 -3.54 -20.96 -13.63
C GLU A 6 -4.15 -21.97 -14.60
N ILE A 7 -4.46 -23.18 -14.14
CA ILE A 7 -5.15 -24.19 -14.95
C ILE A 7 -6.59 -23.78 -15.23
N LEU A 8 -7.35 -23.36 -14.20
CA LEU A 8 -8.76 -22.96 -14.33
C LEU A 8 -8.97 -21.73 -15.22
N THR A 9 -8.05 -20.76 -15.19
CA THR A 9 -8.15 -19.50 -15.94
C THR A 9 -7.70 -19.61 -17.40
N HIS A 10 -7.03 -20.71 -17.78
CA HIS A 10 -6.54 -20.93 -19.14
C HIS A 10 -7.30 -22.06 -19.83
N GLY A 11 -8.16 -21.74 -20.79
CA GLY A 11 -9.08 -22.71 -21.42
C GLY A 11 -8.44 -23.97 -22.00
N ARG A 12 -7.22 -23.89 -22.57
CA ARG A 12 -6.50 -25.09 -23.07
C ARG A 12 -5.99 -25.98 -21.94
N ARG A 13 -5.51 -25.39 -20.85
CA ARG A 13 -5.02 -26.12 -19.67
C ARG A 13 -6.20 -26.74 -18.93
N LEU A 14 -7.28 -25.98 -18.74
CA LEU A 14 -8.53 -26.49 -18.18
C LEU A 14 -9.04 -27.69 -18.97
N LYS A 15 -9.13 -27.59 -20.30
CA LYS A 15 -9.58 -28.69 -21.17
C LYS A 15 -8.71 -29.94 -21.04
N ALA A 16 -7.40 -29.77 -20.89
CA ALA A 16 -6.49 -30.90 -20.67
C ALA A 16 -6.69 -31.52 -19.28
N ALA A 17 -6.89 -30.69 -18.24
CA ALA A 17 -7.07 -31.14 -16.87
C ALA A 17 -8.41 -31.87 -16.62
N VAL A 18 -9.44 -31.57 -17.41
CA VAL A 18 -10.77 -32.21 -17.30
C VAL A 18 -11.03 -33.29 -18.36
N LYS A 19 -10.01 -33.64 -19.15
CA LYS A 19 -10.15 -34.53 -20.32
C LYS A 19 -10.69 -35.91 -19.96
N ASP A 20 -10.30 -36.43 -18.79
CA ASP A 20 -10.64 -37.78 -18.35
C ASP A 20 -11.94 -37.83 -17.52
N LEU A 21 -12.63 -36.70 -17.34
CA LEU A 21 -13.92 -36.62 -16.65
C LEU A 21 -15.07 -36.92 -17.60
N SER A 22 -16.10 -37.58 -17.07
CA SER A 22 -17.37 -37.79 -17.76
C SER A 22 -18.19 -36.50 -17.87
N LEU A 23 -19.17 -36.49 -18.76
CA LEU A 23 -20.07 -35.34 -18.95
C LEU A 23 -20.86 -34.99 -17.69
N ASP A 24 -21.26 -35.99 -16.90
CA ASP A 24 -22.00 -35.76 -15.66
C ASP A 24 -21.09 -35.16 -14.57
N GLU A 25 -19.84 -35.61 -14.45
CA GLU A 25 -18.87 -35.01 -13.53
C GLU A 25 -18.53 -33.56 -13.91
N LEU A 26 -18.45 -33.25 -15.22
CA LEU A 26 -18.28 -31.88 -15.71
C LEU A 26 -19.47 -30.98 -15.33
N ARG A 27 -20.69 -31.50 -15.41
CA ARG A 27 -21.90 -30.79 -14.99
C ARG A 27 -21.91 -30.53 -13.48
N ASP A 28 -21.54 -31.52 -12.68
CA ASP A 28 -21.43 -31.38 -11.22
C ASP A 28 -20.37 -30.36 -10.82
N LEU A 29 -19.23 -30.32 -11.52
CA LEU A 29 -18.20 -29.30 -11.35
C LEU A 29 -18.75 -27.90 -11.68
N GLY A 30 -19.47 -27.76 -12.79
CA GLY A 30 -20.14 -26.52 -13.17
C GLY A 30 -21.14 -26.06 -12.11
N ALA A 31 -21.99 -26.96 -11.61
CA ALA A 31 -22.99 -26.66 -10.58
C ALA A 31 -22.35 -26.17 -9.27
N LYS A 32 -21.21 -26.75 -8.87
CA LYS A 32 -20.45 -26.28 -7.69
C LYS A 32 -19.91 -24.87 -7.89
N LEU A 33 -19.38 -24.57 -9.08
CA LEU A 33 -18.87 -23.24 -9.40
C LEU A 33 -20.01 -22.21 -9.44
N GLU A 34 -21.14 -22.57 -10.05
CA GLU A 34 -22.34 -21.74 -10.09
C GLU A 34 -22.84 -21.39 -8.68
N LYS A 35 -22.87 -22.37 -7.78
CA LYS A 35 -23.23 -22.14 -6.38
C LYS A 35 -22.33 -21.10 -5.71
N ILE A 36 -21.01 -21.19 -5.93
CA ILE A 36 -20.04 -20.22 -5.39
C ILE A 36 -20.27 -18.82 -5.98
N ILE A 37 -20.61 -18.72 -7.27
CA ILE A 37 -20.93 -17.45 -7.92
C ILE A 37 -22.16 -16.82 -7.25
N VAL A 38 -23.25 -17.58 -7.12
CA VAL A 38 -24.49 -17.11 -6.48
C VAL A 38 -24.26 -16.66 -5.04
N GLU A 39 -23.48 -17.40 -4.25
CA GLU A 39 -23.13 -17.02 -2.88
C GLU A 39 -22.37 -15.67 -2.86
N ARG A 40 -21.41 -15.47 -3.77
CA ARG A 40 -20.64 -14.22 -3.85
C ARG A 40 -21.44 -13.02 -4.37
N GLU A 41 -22.36 -13.25 -5.29
CA GLU A 41 -23.27 -12.22 -5.76
C GLU A 41 -24.22 -11.76 -4.65
N ALA A 42 -24.77 -12.71 -3.88
CA ALA A 42 -25.61 -12.40 -2.74
C ALA A 42 -24.83 -11.63 -1.65
N GLU A 43 -23.60 -12.03 -1.32
CA GLU A 43 -22.74 -11.29 -0.39
C GLU A 43 -22.46 -9.86 -0.86
N ALA A 44 -22.15 -9.68 -2.15
CA ALA A 44 -21.88 -8.37 -2.73
C ALA A 44 -23.14 -7.48 -2.74
N GLU A 45 -24.31 -8.05 -3.01
CA GLU A 45 -25.58 -7.32 -2.98
C GLU A 45 -25.94 -6.87 -1.55
N GLU A 46 -25.75 -7.74 -0.56
CA GLU A 46 -25.98 -7.40 0.85
C GLU A 46 -24.98 -6.34 1.35
N GLU A 47 -23.71 -6.40 0.94
CA GLU A 47 -22.73 -5.36 1.24
C GLU A 47 -23.13 -4.01 0.61
N LEU A 48 -23.62 -4.04 -0.64
CA LEU A 48 -24.09 -2.84 -1.33
C LEU A 48 -25.31 -2.24 -0.62
N LYS A 49 -26.29 -3.05 -0.22
CA LYS A 49 -27.46 -2.62 0.56
C LYS A 49 -27.04 -2.03 1.90
N ALA A 50 -26.18 -2.71 2.66
CA ALA A 50 -25.70 -2.23 3.95
C ALA A 50 -24.93 -0.89 3.81
N ASN A 51 -24.12 -0.73 2.75
CA ASN A 51 -23.46 0.52 2.45
C ASN A 51 -24.44 1.64 2.07
N ALA A 52 -25.45 1.33 1.26
CA ALA A 52 -26.49 2.28 0.88
C ALA A 52 -27.29 2.75 2.11
N GLU A 53 -27.71 1.83 2.98
CA GLU A 53 -28.38 2.15 4.25
C GLU A 53 -27.50 3.01 5.17
N ARG A 54 -26.22 2.68 5.26
CA ARG A 54 -25.25 3.46 6.04
C ARG A 54 -25.12 4.88 5.50
N ILE A 55 -25.02 5.04 4.18
CA ILE A 55 -24.94 6.36 3.53
C ILE A 55 -26.22 7.15 3.75
N ALA A 56 -27.40 6.55 3.52
CA ALA A 56 -28.68 7.19 3.74
C ALA A 56 -28.84 7.68 5.19
N LYS A 57 -28.41 6.86 6.17
CA LYS A 57 -28.43 7.24 7.58
C LYS A 57 -27.46 8.39 7.89
N ILE A 58 -26.29 8.41 7.26
CA ILE A 58 -25.34 9.53 7.40
C ILE A 58 -25.93 10.82 6.81
N GLU A 59 -26.59 10.74 5.67
CA GLU A 59 -27.23 11.89 5.03
C GLU A 59 -28.38 12.44 5.88
N GLU A 60 -29.22 11.57 6.44
CA GLU A 60 -30.29 11.97 7.37
C GLU A 60 -29.71 12.68 8.61
N ILE A 61 -28.67 12.12 9.24
CA ILE A 61 -28.01 12.75 10.38
C ILE A 61 -27.38 14.09 9.98
N ARG A 62 -26.76 14.18 8.79
CA ARG A 62 -26.21 15.45 8.27
C ARG A 62 -27.28 16.52 8.08
N LYS A 63 -28.45 16.14 7.58
CA LYS A 63 -29.57 17.07 7.41
C LYS A 63 -30.07 17.58 8.77
N GLN A 64 -30.25 16.68 9.74
CA GLN A 64 -30.64 17.05 11.10
C GLN A 64 -29.61 17.97 11.78
N MET A 65 -28.31 17.71 11.60
CA MET A 65 -27.24 18.59 12.10
C MET A 65 -27.33 19.98 11.46
N ALA A 66 -27.54 20.07 10.15
CA ALA A 66 -27.67 21.34 9.46
C ALA A 66 -28.91 22.14 9.92
N GLU A 67 -30.03 21.48 10.21
CA GLU A 67 -31.25 22.14 10.73
C GLU A 67 -31.03 22.77 12.12
N ILE A 68 -30.19 22.16 12.95
CA ILE A 68 -29.85 22.66 14.29
C ILE A 68 -28.69 23.69 14.22
N GLY A 69 -28.13 23.92 13.03
CA GLY A 69 -26.99 24.82 12.81
C GLY A 69 -25.67 24.25 13.33
N LEU A 70 -25.57 22.92 13.45
CA LEU A 70 -24.41 22.19 13.93
C LEU A 70 -23.56 21.68 12.76
N SER A 71 -22.25 21.90 12.82
CA SER A 71 -21.29 21.32 11.88
C SER A 71 -20.66 20.04 12.44
N VAL A 72 -20.02 19.24 11.58
CA VAL A 72 -19.26 18.05 12.01
C VAL A 72 -18.10 18.43 12.94
N GLU A 73 -17.57 19.65 12.83
CA GLU A 73 -16.49 20.16 13.70
C GLU A 73 -17.00 20.46 15.11
N ASP A 74 -18.27 20.85 15.24
CA ASP A 74 -18.92 21.13 16.53
C ASP A 74 -19.16 19.86 17.36
N LEU A 75 -19.10 18.67 16.73
CA LEU A 75 -19.16 17.38 17.44
C LEU A 75 -17.88 17.03 18.21
N GLY A 76 -16.85 17.89 18.18
CA GLY A 76 -15.60 17.68 18.90
C GLY A 76 -14.73 16.52 18.36
N VAL A 77 -15.09 15.95 17.20
CA VAL A 77 -14.32 14.89 16.55
C VAL A 77 -13.13 15.53 15.83
N THR A 78 -12.06 15.78 16.57
CA THR A 78 -10.78 16.13 15.95
C THR A 78 -10.23 14.88 15.25
N ALA A 79 -10.24 14.89 13.92
CA ALA A 79 -9.55 13.86 13.16
C ALA A 79 -8.07 13.87 13.57
N ALA A 80 -7.61 12.75 14.17
CA ALA A 80 -6.21 12.61 14.54
C ALA A 80 -5.35 12.77 13.28
N LYS A 81 -4.64 13.90 13.16
CA LYS A 81 -3.70 14.12 12.06
C LYS A 81 -2.71 12.95 12.07
N PRO A 82 -2.55 12.21 10.95
CA PRO A 82 -1.57 11.14 10.90
C PRO A 82 -0.19 11.72 11.24
N ALA A 83 0.46 11.16 12.26
CA ALA A 83 1.77 11.59 12.68
C ALA A 83 2.72 11.54 11.47
N ALA A 84 3.36 12.67 11.15
CA ALA A 84 4.28 12.74 10.03
C ALA A 84 5.37 11.66 10.20
N LYS A 85 5.41 10.69 9.27
CA LYS A 85 6.49 9.68 9.24
C LYS A 85 7.82 10.41 9.11
N LYS A 86 8.62 10.42 10.18
CA LYS A 86 10.02 10.85 10.12
C LYS A 86 10.74 9.94 9.13
N ARG A 87 11.14 10.48 7.98
CA ARG A 87 11.94 9.75 7.00
C ARG A 87 13.28 9.42 7.65
N ALA A 88 13.79 8.21 7.40
CA ALA A 88 15.11 7.82 7.85
C ALA A 88 16.16 8.81 7.28
N PRO A 89 17.15 9.24 8.08
CA PRO A 89 18.22 10.10 7.59
C PRO A 89 18.97 9.39 6.45
N ARG A 90 19.34 10.15 5.42
CA ARG A 90 20.05 9.60 4.26
C ARG A 90 21.44 9.09 4.70
N PRO A 91 21.93 7.99 4.12
CA PRO A 91 23.26 7.48 4.43
C PRO A 91 24.35 8.50 4.04
N PRO A 92 25.48 8.54 4.77
CA PRO A 92 26.62 9.37 4.41
C PRO A 92 27.21 8.95 3.06
N LYS A 93 27.67 9.93 2.28
CA LYS A 93 28.25 9.73 0.95
C LYS A 93 29.79 9.79 0.98
N TYR A 94 30.35 10.57 1.90
CA TYR A 94 31.79 10.78 2.01
C TYR A 94 32.30 10.51 3.43
N LYS A 95 33.53 10.01 3.57
CA LYS A 95 34.22 9.72 4.84
C LYS A 95 35.70 10.13 4.78
N ILE A 96 36.16 10.82 5.82
CA ILE A 96 37.57 11.17 6.01
C ILE A 96 37.99 10.83 7.45
N VAL A 97 39.22 10.37 7.65
CA VAL A 97 39.79 10.09 8.96
C VAL A 97 40.83 11.15 9.27
N VAL A 98 40.63 11.90 10.35
CA VAL A 98 41.56 12.95 10.81
C VAL A 98 41.84 12.68 12.29
N ASP A 99 43.12 12.60 12.65
CA ASP A 99 43.57 12.36 14.04
C ASP A 99 42.95 11.11 14.71
N GLY A 100 42.62 10.10 13.90
CA GLY A 100 42.00 8.85 14.35
C GLY A 100 40.47 8.89 14.47
N GLU A 101 39.83 10.03 14.19
CA GLU A 101 38.37 10.18 14.19
C GLU A 101 37.80 10.12 12.77
N GLU A 102 36.73 9.33 12.60
CA GLU A 102 36.02 9.18 11.32
C GLU A 102 34.89 10.21 11.18
N ILE A 103 35.03 11.13 10.23
CA ILE A 103 34.02 12.16 9.96
C ILE A 103 33.31 11.82 8.65
N THR A 104 31.98 11.75 8.70
CA THR A 104 31.14 11.42 7.54
C THR A 104 30.25 12.58 7.11
N TRP A 105 30.00 12.69 5.80
CA TRP A 105 29.17 13.73 5.22
C TRP A 105 28.24 13.17 4.15
N THR A 106 26.95 13.52 4.20
CA THR A 106 25.93 13.06 3.26
C THR A 106 26.02 13.74 1.88
N GLY A 107 26.92 14.72 1.72
CA GLY A 107 27.00 15.57 0.53
C GLY A 107 25.88 16.60 0.44
N GLN A 108 25.02 16.70 1.46
CA GLN A 108 23.92 17.65 1.52
C GLN A 108 24.14 18.66 2.65
N GLY A 109 24.03 19.96 2.36
CA GLY A 109 24.20 21.03 3.34
C GLY A 109 25.65 21.55 3.45
N ARG A 110 26.00 22.17 4.57
CA ARG A 110 27.33 22.77 4.77
C ARG A 110 28.39 21.67 4.85
N MET A 111 29.40 21.78 3.99
CA MET A 111 30.56 20.88 3.98
C MET A 111 31.35 21.00 5.29
N PRO A 112 31.70 19.90 5.97
CA PRO A 112 32.55 19.93 7.15
C PRO A 112 33.95 20.48 6.83
N THR A 113 34.54 21.22 7.77
CA THR A 113 35.84 21.88 7.60
C THR A 113 36.94 20.92 7.17
N VAL A 114 36.90 19.67 7.62
CA VAL A 114 37.88 18.64 7.25
C VAL A 114 37.90 18.30 5.76
N PHE A 115 36.73 18.20 5.12
CA PHE A 115 36.63 17.99 3.67
C PHE A 115 37.05 19.26 2.92
N LYS A 116 36.68 20.43 3.43
CA LYS A 116 37.07 21.70 2.83
C LYS A 116 38.59 21.86 2.79
N ASN A 117 39.26 21.62 3.92
CA ASN A 117 40.72 21.72 4.02
C ASN A 117 41.42 20.67 3.13
N ALA A 118 40.87 19.46 3.01
CA ALA A 118 41.42 18.43 2.14
C ALA A 118 41.32 18.82 0.65
N VAL A 119 40.18 19.38 0.23
CA VAL A 119 39.98 19.86 -1.14
C VAL A 119 40.84 21.11 -1.44
N GLU A 120 40.95 22.05 -0.49
CA GLU A 120 41.85 23.21 -0.61
C GLU A 120 43.33 22.79 -0.63
N GLY A 121 43.67 21.66 -0.01
CA GLY A 121 44.99 21.01 -0.08
C GLY A 121 45.27 20.24 -1.38
N GLY A 122 44.33 20.23 -2.33
CA GLY A 122 44.49 19.62 -3.65
C GLY A 122 43.94 18.20 -3.80
N ALA A 123 43.29 17.64 -2.78
CA ALA A 123 42.61 16.34 -2.89
C ALA A 123 41.27 16.47 -3.63
N SER A 124 40.85 15.41 -4.34
CA SER A 124 39.52 15.38 -4.94
C SER A 124 38.47 14.98 -3.92
N MET A 125 37.27 15.53 -4.03
CA MET A 125 36.14 15.12 -3.19
C MET A 125 35.80 13.62 -3.38
N ASP A 126 36.07 13.10 -4.57
CA ASP A 126 35.82 11.70 -4.92
C ASP A 126 36.76 10.73 -4.20
N ASP A 127 37.92 11.20 -3.72
CA ASP A 127 38.87 10.39 -2.94
C ASP A 127 38.31 9.98 -1.57
N PHE A 128 37.24 10.64 -1.13
CA PHE A 128 36.58 10.39 0.15
C PHE A 128 35.21 9.73 -0.01
N LEU A 129 34.84 9.27 -1.20
CA LEU A 129 33.56 8.59 -1.44
C LEU A 129 33.53 7.24 -0.70
N ILE A 130 32.43 6.95 -0.01
CA ILE A 130 32.16 5.63 0.63
C ILE A 130 31.39 4.74 -0.34
#